data_AF-A0A7W7A9U0-F1
#
_entry.id   AF-A0A7W7A9U0-F1
#
_cell.length_a   1.000
_cell.length_b   1.000
_cell.length_c   1.000
_cell.angle_alpha   90.00
_cell.angle_beta   90.00
_cell.angle_gamma   90.00
#
_symmetry.space_group_name_H-M   'P 1'
#
loop_
_entity.id
_entity.type
_entity.pdbx_description
1 polymer ?
#
loop_
_entity_poly.entity_id
_entity_poly.type
_entity_poly.pdbx_seq_one_letter_code
_entity_poly.pdbx_strand_id
1 'polypeptide(L)'
;MILRKLLSVAAFLVLPTAGFAEEGQDAFIKDMVRLVGKAHPTGEVKTSGDDWQEIRIDFPGEDDDRIVNIGRIWTYCQAVAKSDCKDAKEEFARKSALRPPEGKLSDLRVTVRDQVYYDYVRGPSSQGYRPAAKAMDAYARQIGDDLYEFLVLDSPETIALAGPEALKKLSISEDEAWRIAERQTAEKLPPLPTVEQLRENAVAFEEYEYLGSLLVQRDGFAELARELGPDLFVTAVSDGFVFVGLMPDGEGLQRFSKTVADDCAAQQRCISPNIYRFRDGQWRIATGTN
;
A
#
# COMPACT_ATOMS: atom_id res chain seq x y z
N MET A 1 -24.18 -29.34 63.63
CA MET A 1 -23.54 -28.01 63.70
C MET A 1 -22.15 -28.15 63.11
N ILE A 2 -21.72 -27.57 61.99
CA ILE A 2 -22.08 -26.35 61.25
C ILE A 2 -21.72 -26.60 59.78
N LEU A 3 -22.66 -26.38 58.87
CA LEU A 3 -22.46 -26.37 57.41
C LEU A 3 -21.83 -25.02 57.02
N ARG A 4 -20.62 -24.99 56.47
CA ARG A 4 -20.03 -23.78 55.86
C ARG A 4 -20.30 -23.81 54.36
N LYS A 5 -21.19 -22.91 53.92
CA LYS A 5 -21.54 -22.64 52.52
C LYS A 5 -20.37 -21.96 51.79
N LEU A 6 -19.92 -22.55 50.70
CA LEU A 6 -19.13 -21.89 49.66
C LEU A 6 -20.13 -21.26 48.66
N LEU A 7 -20.17 -19.94 48.60
CA LEU A 7 -20.84 -19.19 47.54
C LEU A 7 -19.88 -19.08 46.35
N SER A 8 -20.17 -19.81 45.27
CA SER A 8 -19.55 -19.59 43.96
C SER A 8 -20.20 -18.39 43.29
N VAL A 9 -19.49 -17.27 43.22
CA VAL A 9 -19.87 -16.13 42.37
C VAL A 9 -19.37 -16.43 40.95
N ALA A 10 -20.27 -16.88 40.08
CA ALA A 10 -20.03 -16.98 38.65
C ALA A 10 -20.10 -15.57 38.05
N ALA A 11 -18.94 -14.95 37.81
CA ALA A 11 -18.85 -13.73 37.03
C ALA A 11 -19.03 -14.08 35.54
N PHE A 12 -20.21 -13.82 34.99
CA PHE A 12 -20.45 -13.81 33.55
C PHE A 12 -19.72 -12.60 32.96
N LEU A 13 -18.54 -12.83 32.38
CA LEU A 13 -17.91 -11.89 31.45
C LEU A 13 -18.77 -11.87 30.18
N VAL A 14 -19.64 -10.88 30.07
CA VAL A 14 -20.28 -10.53 28.80
C VAL A 14 -19.19 -9.94 27.92
N LEU A 15 -18.58 -10.77 27.08
CA LEU A 15 -17.73 -10.26 26.00
C LEU A 15 -18.64 -9.43 25.08
N PRO A 16 -18.34 -8.14 24.85
CA PRO A 16 -19.08 -7.37 23.86
C PRO A 16 -18.85 -8.05 22.52
N THR A 17 -19.90 -8.63 21.95
CA THR A 17 -19.93 -8.98 20.54
C THR A 17 -19.86 -7.67 19.77
N ALA A 18 -18.66 -7.22 19.44
CA ALA A 18 -18.46 -6.17 18.47
C ALA A 18 -19.12 -6.67 17.18
N GLY A 19 -20.33 -6.19 16.92
CA GLY A 19 -21.06 -6.56 15.71
C GLY A 19 -20.27 -6.03 14.53
N PHE A 20 -19.60 -6.93 13.80
CA PHE A 20 -19.00 -6.62 12.52
C PHE A 20 -20.08 -5.99 11.63
N ALA A 21 -19.82 -4.77 11.14
CA ALA A 21 -20.71 -4.14 10.17
C ALA A 21 -20.41 -4.72 8.80
N GLU A 22 -21.16 -5.73 8.40
CA GLU A 22 -21.49 -5.83 6.98
C GLU A 22 -22.64 -4.83 6.72
N GLU A 23 -22.28 -3.56 6.49
CA GLU A 23 -23.16 -2.72 5.67
C GLU A 23 -23.09 -3.31 4.25
N GLY A 24 -24.21 -3.65 3.62
CA GLY A 24 -24.20 -4.12 2.24
C GLY A 24 -23.59 -3.08 1.30
N GLN A 25 -23.00 -3.53 0.19
CA GLN A 25 -22.25 -2.68 -0.76
C GLN A 25 -23.01 -1.41 -1.16
N ASP A 26 -24.30 -1.53 -1.47
CA ASP A 26 -25.16 -0.39 -1.83
C ASP A 26 -25.30 0.66 -0.72
N ALA A 27 -25.37 0.21 0.54
CA ALA A 27 -25.47 1.11 1.68
C ALA A 27 -24.16 1.88 1.87
N PHE A 28 -23.02 1.18 1.71
CA PHE A 28 -21.71 1.81 1.76
C PHE A 28 -21.50 2.83 0.64
N ILE A 29 -21.85 2.49 -0.61
CA ILE A 29 -21.72 3.42 -1.75
C ILE A 29 -22.54 4.68 -1.49
N LYS A 30 -23.80 4.54 -1.06
CA LYS A 30 -24.66 5.69 -0.73
C LYS A 30 -24.06 6.55 0.37
N ASP A 31 -23.48 5.93 1.39
CA ASP A 31 -22.84 6.66 2.48
C ASP A 31 -21.57 7.39 2.03
N MET A 32 -20.75 6.77 1.19
CA MET A 32 -19.56 7.39 0.62
C MET A 32 -19.89 8.54 -0.32
N VAL A 33 -20.89 8.40 -1.20
CA VAL A 33 -21.37 9.51 -2.05
C VAL A 33 -21.81 10.70 -1.19
N ARG A 34 -22.54 10.45 -0.10
CA ARG A 34 -22.96 11.49 0.85
C ARG A 34 -21.77 12.16 1.54
N LEU A 35 -20.81 11.38 2.04
CA LEU A 35 -19.65 11.90 2.76
C LEU A 35 -18.71 12.69 1.83
N VAL A 36 -18.42 12.16 0.64
CA VAL A 36 -17.62 12.84 -0.38
C VAL A 36 -18.35 14.09 -0.88
N GLY A 37 -19.65 14.02 -1.16
CA GLY A 37 -20.46 15.20 -1.52
C GLY A 37 -20.41 16.32 -0.47
N LYS A 38 -20.42 15.97 0.82
CA LYS A 38 -20.24 16.94 1.91
C LYS A 38 -18.85 17.57 1.90
N ALA A 39 -17.81 16.82 1.55
CA ALA A 39 -16.44 17.31 1.48
C ALA A 39 -16.16 18.16 0.22
N HIS A 40 -16.94 17.98 -0.84
CA HIS A 40 -16.83 18.68 -2.13
C HIS A 40 -18.09 19.50 -2.44
N PRO A 41 -18.41 20.55 -1.67
CA PRO A 41 -19.70 21.25 -1.76
C PRO A 41 -19.95 21.97 -3.10
N THR A 42 -18.90 22.18 -3.90
CA THR A 42 -18.98 22.81 -5.23
C THR A 42 -19.05 21.80 -6.37
N GLY A 43 -18.83 20.52 -6.11
CA GLY A 43 -18.85 19.46 -7.11
C GLY A 43 -20.09 18.58 -7.02
N GLU A 44 -20.52 18.03 -8.15
CA GLU A 44 -21.59 17.03 -8.19
C GLU A 44 -21.00 15.63 -8.06
N VAL A 45 -21.35 14.92 -6.99
CA VAL A 45 -20.78 13.61 -6.66
C VAL A 45 -21.75 12.48 -7.07
N LYS A 46 -21.27 11.57 -7.92
CA LYS A 46 -22.06 10.45 -8.47
C LYS A 46 -21.25 9.15 -8.48
N THR A 47 -21.93 8.02 -8.56
CA THR A 47 -21.28 6.72 -8.81
C THR A 47 -20.78 6.64 -10.26
N SER A 48 -19.66 5.94 -10.51
CA SER A 48 -19.07 5.81 -11.85
C SER A 48 -19.86 4.89 -12.81
N GLY A 49 -21.03 4.39 -12.40
CA GLY A 49 -21.94 3.58 -13.23
C GLY A 49 -21.49 2.13 -13.36
N ASP A 50 -20.34 1.92 -14.01
CA ASP A 50 -19.84 0.60 -14.40
C ASP A 50 -18.83 0.03 -13.39
N ASP A 51 -18.18 0.89 -12.60
CA ASP A 51 -17.34 0.49 -11.47
C ASP A 51 -17.91 1.03 -10.16
N TRP A 52 -18.43 0.11 -9.33
CA TRP A 52 -18.99 0.44 -8.03
C TRP A 52 -17.92 0.97 -7.06
N GLN A 53 -16.64 0.64 -7.31
CA GLN A 53 -15.51 1.09 -6.50
C GLN A 53 -15.13 2.53 -6.82
N GLU A 54 -15.74 3.18 -7.81
CA GLU A 54 -15.39 4.54 -8.22
C GLU A 54 -16.56 5.53 -7.98
N ILE A 55 -16.22 6.68 -7.41
CA ILE A 55 -17.08 7.86 -7.31
C ILE A 55 -16.50 8.95 -8.22
N ARG A 56 -17.35 9.56 -9.03
CA ARG A 56 -17.03 10.69 -9.91
C ARG A 56 -17.48 11.99 -9.27
N ILE A 57 -16.63 13.02 -9.36
CA ILE A 57 -16.87 14.36 -8.86
C ILE A 57 -16.73 15.33 -10.03
N ASP A 58 -17.86 15.85 -10.49
CA ASP A 58 -17.94 16.87 -11.54
C ASP A 58 -17.80 18.26 -10.92
N PHE A 59 -16.78 19.03 -11.33
CA PHE A 59 -16.61 20.41 -10.89
C PHE A 59 -17.04 21.37 -11.99
N PRO A 60 -18.05 22.25 -11.76
CA PRO A 60 -18.43 23.24 -12.73
C PRO A 60 -17.24 24.12 -13.16
N GLY A 61 -16.88 24.05 -14.44
CA GLY A 61 -15.78 24.82 -15.03
C GLY A 61 -14.39 24.17 -14.95
N GLU A 62 -14.28 22.92 -14.47
CA GLU A 62 -13.11 22.06 -14.72
C GLU A 62 -13.45 21.13 -15.90
N ASP A 63 -12.50 20.93 -16.82
CA ASP A 63 -12.74 20.11 -18.03
C ASP A 63 -12.78 18.60 -17.73
N ASP A 64 -12.26 18.19 -16.57
CA ASP A 64 -12.11 16.80 -16.17
C ASP A 64 -12.72 16.53 -14.79
N ASP A 65 -13.50 15.47 -14.69
CA ASP A 65 -14.00 14.98 -13.41
C ASP A 65 -12.89 14.37 -12.57
N ARG A 66 -13.04 14.49 -11.25
CA ARG A 66 -12.18 13.74 -10.32
C ARG A 66 -12.81 12.40 -10.01
N ILE A 67 -12.01 11.34 -10.16
CA ILE A 67 -12.40 9.98 -9.81
C ILE A 67 -11.76 9.61 -8.48
N VAL A 68 -12.57 9.09 -7.57
CA VAL A 68 -12.17 8.65 -6.23
C VAL A 68 -12.50 7.17 -6.09
N ASN A 69 -11.49 6.33 -5.87
CA ASN A 69 -11.69 4.90 -5.63
C ASN A 69 -12.02 4.62 -4.15
N ILE A 70 -13.24 4.16 -3.89
CA ILE A 70 -13.77 3.80 -2.56
C ILE A 70 -13.62 2.31 -2.23
N GLY A 71 -13.21 1.47 -3.19
CA GLY A 71 -13.08 0.02 -3.01
C GLY A 71 -12.14 -0.36 -1.87
N ARG A 72 -11.06 0.41 -1.67
CA ARG A 72 -10.11 0.18 -0.56
C ARG A 72 -10.74 0.40 0.82
N ILE A 73 -11.53 1.46 0.97
CA ILE A 73 -12.22 1.75 2.24
C ILE A 73 -13.30 0.71 2.49
N TRP A 74 -13.97 0.22 1.43
CA TRP A 74 -14.90 -0.90 1.56
C TRP A 74 -14.22 -2.15 2.12
N THR A 75 -13.12 -2.59 1.53
CA THR A 75 -12.38 -3.78 1.99
C THR A 75 -11.93 -3.63 3.44
N TYR A 76 -11.40 -2.46 3.81
CA TYR A 76 -11.06 -2.18 5.20
C TYR A 76 -12.25 -2.31 6.14
N CYS A 77 -13.39 -1.71 5.78
CA CYS A 77 -14.61 -1.75 6.56
C CYS A 77 -15.16 -3.17 6.79
N GLN A 78 -14.84 -4.14 5.92
CA GLN A 78 -15.22 -5.54 6.11
C GLN A 78 -14.45 -6.22 7.26
N ALA A 79 -13.28 -5.71 7.62
CA ALA A 79 -12.37 -6.35 8.57
C ALA A 79 -12.32 -5.69 9.96
N VAL A 80 -13.00 -4.56 10.17
CA VAL A 80 -12.87 -3.74 11.39
C VAL A 80 -14.19 -3.47 12.11
N ALA A 81 -14.11 -2.87 13.30
CA ALA A 81 -15.29 -2.46 14.04
C ALA A 81 -16.06 -1.32 13.33
N LYS A 82 -17.37 -1.21 13.60
CA LYS A 82 -18.23 -0.19 12.96
C LYS A 82 -17.74 1.25 13.19
N SER A 83 -17.22 1.53 14.39
CA SER A 83 -16.66 2.83 14.74
C SER A 83 -15.46 3.17 13.86
N ASP A 84 -14.55 2.22 13.70
CA ASP A 84 -13.29 2.42 12.99
C ASP A 84 -13.55 2.58 11.49
N CYS A 85 -14.48 1.79 10.94
CA CYS A 85 -14.96 1.98 9.57
C CYS A 85 -15.58 3.38 9.38
N LYS A 86 -16.41 3.85 10.32
CA LYS A 86 -17.01 5.19 10.24
C LYS A 86 -15.94 6.28 10.22
N ASP A 87 -14.98 6.22 11.14
CA ASP A 87 -13.90 7.21 11.24
C ASP A 87 -13.04 7.20 9.97
N ALA A 88 -12.71 6.02 9.43
CA ALA A 88 -11.99 5.88 8.17
C ALA A 88 -12.77 6.44 6.96
N LYS A 89 -14.09 6.23 6.87
CA LYS A 89 -14.94 6.82 5.82
C LYS A 89 -14.92 8.35 5.87
N GLU A 90 -15.05 8.93 7.06
CA GLU A 90 -15.04 10.38 7.26
C GLU A 90 -13.68 11.00 6.95
N GLU A 91 -12.60 10.36 7.40
CA GLU A 91 -11.23 10.81 7.09
C GLU A 91 -10.94 10.72 5.59
N PHE A 92 -11.31 9.61 4.94
CA PHE A 92 -11.14 9.44 3.50
C PHE A 92 -11.86 10.53 2.72
N ALA A 93 -13.14 10.79 3.04
CA ALA A 93 -13.91 11.84 2.37
C ALA A 93 -13.26 13.21 2.54
N ARG A 94 -12.81 13.56 3.76
CA ARG A 94 -12.09 14.81 4.03
C ARG A 94 -10.81 14.91 3.20
N LYS A 95 -9.97 13.87 3.19
CA LYS A 95 -8.70 13.84 2.45
C LYS A 95 -8.91 13.91 0.95
N SER A 96 -9.97 13.31 0.41
CA SER A 96 -10.30 13.39 -1.01
C SER A 96 -10.58 14.81 -1.50
N ALA A 97 -10.98 15.73 -0.60
CA ALA A 97 -11.24 17.14 -0.91
C ALA A 97 -9.98 18.02 -0.87
N LEU A 98 -8.89 17.51 -0.32
CA LEU A 98 -7.64 18.25 -0.29
C LEU A 98 -7.03 18.26 -1.69
N ARG A 99 -6.71 19.45 -2.20
CA ARG A 99 -5.81 19.55 -3.36
C ARG A 99 -4.42 19.12 -2.91
N PRO A 100 -3.72 18.25 -3.67
CA PRO A 100 -2.32 17.98 -3.38
C PRO A 100 -1.56 19.31 -3.31
N PRO A 101 -0.80 19.56 -2.24
CA PRO A 101 0.02 20.75 -2.16
C PRO A 101 1.05 20.74 -3.30
N GLU A 102 1.56 21.90 -3.65
CA GLU A 102 2.73 21.95 -4.53
C GLU A 102 3.88 21.24 -3.83
N GLY A 103 4.35 20.15 -4.44
CA GLY A 103 5.45 19.37 -3.90
C GLY A 103 6.75 20.17 -3.90
N LYS A 104 7.62 19.87 -2.93
CA LYS A 104 8.94 20.45 -2.76
C LYS A 104 10.02 19.39 -2.96
N LEU A 105 11.27 19.83 -3.14
CA LEU A 105 12.41 18.92 -3.23
C LEU A 105 12.59 18.02 -1.99
N SER A 106 12.13 18.48 -0.82
CA SER A 106 12.14 17.72 0.44
C SER A 106 11.13 16.57 0.48
N ASP A 107 10.17 16.59 -0.45
CA ASP A 107 9.03 15.67 -0.47
C ASP A 107 9.33 14.47 -1.39
N LEU A 108 10.45 14.49 -2.12
CA LEU A 108 10.81 13.43 -3.05
C LEU A 108 11.10 12.11 -2.31
N ARG A 109 10.39 11.05 -2.67
CA ARG A 109 10.63 9.68 -2.17
C ARG A 109 10.57 8.68 -3.30
N VAL A 110 11.11 7.49 -3.02
CA VAL A 110 10.92 6.29 -3.84
C VAL A 110 9.97 5.36 -3.10
N THR A 111 8.98 4.83 -3.82
CA THR A 111 8.08 3.78 -3.32
C THR A 111 8.14 2.57 -4.23
N VAL A 112 7.93 1.37 -3.69
CA VAL A 112 7.89 0.13 -4.46
C VAL A 112 6.45 -0.38 -4.58
N ARG A 113 6.05 -0.80 -5.77
CA ARG A 113 4.73 -1.41 -6.05
C ARG A 113 4.87 -2.52 -7.10
N ASP A 114 3.86 -3.39 -7.14
CA ASP A 114 3.78 -4.47 -8.11
C ASP A 114 3.36 -4.03 -9.53
N GLN A 115 3.34 -5.00 -10.44
CA GLN A 115 2.89 -4.86 -11.82
C GLN A 115 1.44 -4.37 -11.91
N VAL A 116 0.56 -4.83 -11.01
CA VAL A 116 -0.86 -4.43 -11.04
C VAL A 116 -0.99 -2.93 -10.81
N TYR A 117 -0.25 -2.39 -9.85
CA TYR A 117 -0.20 -0.94 -9.64
C TYR A 117 0.46 -0.20 -10.80
N TYR A 118 1.55 -0.74 -11.36
CA TYR A 118 2.19 -0.16 -12.54
C TYR A 118 1.22 -0.06 -13.72
N ASP A 119 0.49 -1.13 -14.00
CA ASP A 119 -0.52 -1.20 -15.05
C ASP A 119 -1.69 -0.26 -14.77
N TYR A 120 -2.10 -0.10 -13.51
CA TYR A 120 -3.11 0.88 -13.12
C TYR A 120 -2.64 2.32 -13.39
N VAL A 121 -1.37 2.64 -13.12
CA VAL A 121 -0.76 3.95 -13.33
C VAL A 121 -0.52 4.25 -14.82
N ARG A 122 -0.03 3.25 -15.56
CA ARG A 122 0.40 3.36 -16.98
C ARG A 122 -0.67 3.00 -17.99
N GLY A 123 -1.72 2.32 -17.56
CA GLY A 123 -2.74 1.76 -18.43
C GLY A 123 -3.43 2.84 -19.26
N PRO A 124 -3.68 2.58 -20.55
CA PRO A 124 -4.43 3.50 -21.40
C PRO A 124 -5.81 3.75 -20.78
N SER A 125 -6.38 4.94 -21.00
CA SER A 125 -7.77 5.26 -20.64
C SER A 125 -8.83 4.44 -21.41
N SER A 126 -8.42 3.33 -22.04
CA SER A 126 -9.10 2.62 -23.13
C SER A 126 -10.38 1.89 -22.76
N GLN A 127 -10.89 2.06 -21.54
CA GLN A 127 -12.30 1.76 -21.25
C GLN A 127 -13.25 2.91 -21.64
N GLY A 128 -12.78 4.03 -22.20
CA GLY A 128 -13.66 5.12 -22.63
C GLY A 128 -14.36 5.86 -21.47
N TYR A 129 -14.13 5.42 -20.23
CA TYR A 129 -14.74 5.93 -19.00
C TYR A 129 -13.83 6.85 -18.18
N ARG A 130 -12.58 7.07 -18.63
CA ARG A 130 -11.71 8.10 -18.05
C ARG A 130 -11.72 9.33 -18.97
N PRO A 131 -12.56 10.35 -18.71
CA PRO A 131 -12.35 11.66 -19.33
C PRO A 131 -10.96 12.12 -18.89
N ALA A 132 -10.03 12.22 -19.84
CA ALA A 132 -8.67 12.79 -19.81
C ALA A 132 -7.94 12.98 -18.45
N ALA A 133 -8.20 12.16 -17.44
CA ALA A 133 -7.36 11.93 -16.30
C ALA A 133 -6.13 11.29 -16.89
N LYS A 134 -5.19 12.15 -17.29
CA LYS A 134 -3.91 11.82 -17.92
C LYS A 134 -3.43 10.55 -17.24
N ALA A 135 -3.09 9.52 -18.05
CA ALA A 135 -2.25 8.43 -17.57
C ALA A 135 -1.24 9.09 -16.63
N MET A 136 -1.23 8.67 -15.36
CA MET A 136 -0.43 9.37 -14.36
C MET A 136 0.99 9.20 -14.84
N ASP A 137 1.54 10.27 -15.41
CA ASP A 137 2.81 10.26 -16.16
C ASP A 137 3.95 10.19 -15.15
N ALA A 138 3.96 9.12 -14.37
CA ALA A 138 4.82 8.91 -13.23
C ALA A 138 6.09 8.24 -13.69
N TYR A 139 7.24 8.76 -13.24
CA TYR A 139 8.50 8.06 -13.43
C TYR A 139 8.49 6.76 -12.63
N ALA A 140 8.75 5.66 -13.33
CA ALA A 140 8.79 4.33 -12.77
C ALA A 140 9.91 3.53 -13.44
N ARG A 141 10.60 2.68 -12.67
CA ARG A 141 11.65 1.79 -13.15
C ARG A 141 11.39 0.38 -12.65
N GLN A 142 11.56 -0.61 -13.52
CA GLN A 142 11.42 -2.01 -13.13
C GLN A 142 12.66 -2.46 -12.34
N ILE A 143 12.44 -3.09 -11.18
CA ILE A 143 13.51 -3.59 -10.29
C ILE A 143 13.44 -5.11 -10.09
N GLY A 144 12.44 -5.77 -10.66
CA GLY A 144 12.24 -7.21 -10.56
C GLY A 144 11.28 -7.77 -11.61
N ASP A 145 10.89 -9.03 -11.46
CA ASP A 145 9.94 -9.71 -12.35
C ASP A 145 8.62 -8.94 -12.47
N ASP A 146 8.09 -8.48 -11.34
CA ASP A 146 6.83 -7.73 -11.27
C ASP A 146 6.93 -6.50 -10.33
N LEU A 147 8.13 -6.11 -9.91
CA LEU A 147 8.34 -4.97 -9.00
C LEU A 147 8.82 -3.73 -9.74
N TYR A 148 8.26 -2.60 -9.36
CA TYR A 148 8.56 -1.28 -9.89
C TYR A 148 8.82 -0.29 -8.75
N GLU A 149 9.87 0.50 -8.89
CA GLU A 149 10.06 1.71 -8.09
C GLU A 149 9.36 2.89 -8.77
N PHE A 150 8.73 3.74 -7.97
CA PHE A 150 8.02 4.95 -8.40
C PHE A 150 8.58 6.16 -7.68
N LEU A 151 8.78 7.24 -8.45
CA LEU A 151 9.06 8.55 -7.89
C LEU A 151 7.76 9.17 -7.35
N VAL A 152 7.79 9.65 -6.12
CA VAL A 152 6.64 10.30 -5.47
C VAL A 152 7.02 11.61 -4.79
N LEU A 153 6.01 12.45 -4.58
CA LEU A 153 6.01 13.62 -3.71
C LEU A 153 5.18 13.32 -2.47
N ASP A 154 5.87 13.05 -1.38
CA ASP A 154 5.36 12.80 -0.05
C ASP A 154 5.23 14.11 0.74
N SER A 155 4.06 14.74 0.63
CA SER A 155 3.72 15.93 1.40
C SER A 155 2.98 15.55 2.68
N PRO A 156 2.92 16.43 3.71
CA PRO A 156 2.27 16.11 4.99
C PRO A 156 0.82 15.62 4.88
N GLU A 157 0.09 16.04 3.85
CA GLU A 157 -1.33 15.71 3.67
C GLU A 157 -1.58 14.59 2.65
N THR A 158 -0.67 14.39 1.70
CA THR A 158 -0.86 13.40 0.62
C THR A 158 0.45 13.00 -0.05
N ILE A 159 0.44 11.80 -0.61
CA ILE A 159 1.46 11.30 -1.53
C ILE A 159 0.92 11.45 -2.95
N ALA A 160 1.70 12.05 -3.85
CA ALA A 160 1.38 12.15 -5.27
C ALA A 160 2.49 11.51 -6.12
N LEU A 161 2.14 10.87 -7.23
CA LEU A 161 3.14 10.38 -8.18
C LEU A 161 3.87 11.56 -8.84
N ALA A 162 5.19 11.44 -8.99
CA ALA A 162 6.03 12.47 -9.58
C ALA A 162 6.33 12.15 -11.04
N GLY A 163 5.87 13.04 -11.92
CA GLY A 163 6.05 12.98 -13.36
C GLY A 163 6.84 14.15 -13.96
N PRO A 164 6.98 14.22 -15.29
CA PRO A 164 7.69 15.32 -15.96
C PRO A 164 7.20 16.71 -15.55
N GLU A 165 5.88 16.92 -15.44
CA GLU A 165 5.32 18.20 -15.00
C GLU A 165 5.65 18.54 -13.53
N ALA A 166 5.72 17.54 -12.65
CA ALA A 166 6.13 17.74 -11.27
C ALA A 166 7.61 18.14 -11.21
N LEU A 167 8.48 17.44 -11.95
CA LEU A 167 9.92 17.75 -11.98
C LEU A 167 10.21 19.11 -12.62
N LYS A 168 9.45 19.49 -13.65
CA LYS A 168 9.52 20.81 -14.26
C LYS A 168 9.18 21.91 -13.25
N LYS A 169 8.15 21.74 -12.42
CA LYS A 169 7.82 22.69 -11.34
C LYS A 169 8.92 22.78 -10.29
N LEU A 170 9.58 21.65 -10.00
CA LEU A 170 10.73 21.59 -9.10
C LEU A 170 12.04 22.10 -9.73
N SER A 171 12.05 22.34 -11.04
CA SER A 171 13.23 22.78 -11.79
C SER A 171 14.44 21.83 -11.67
N ILE A 172 14.20 20.52 -11.69
CA ILE A 172 15.23 19.47 -11.64
C ILE A 172 15.08 18.47 -12.79
N SER A 173 16.17 17.74 -13.09
CA SER A 173 16.11 16.62 -14.04
C SER A 173 15.57 15.34 -13.39
N GLU A 174 15.20 14.36 -14.21
CA GLU A 174 14.82 13.03 -13.75
C GLU A 174 15.93 12.36 -12.92
N ASP A 175 17.16 12.34 -13.42
CA ASP A 175 18.29 11.73 -12.73
C ASP A 175 18.57 12.40 -11.37
N GLU A 176 18.47 13.72 -11.31
CA GLU A 176 18.59 14.45 -10.06
C GLU A 176 17.46 14.11 -9.08
N ALA A 177 16.23 13.97 -9.58
CA ALA A 177 15.08 13.63 -8.78
C ALA A 177 15.21 12.23 -8.15
N TRP A 178 15.61 11.22 -8.92
CA TRP A 178 15.86 9.87 -8.40
C TRP A 178 16.96 9.87 -7.34
N ARG A 179 18.10 10.51 -7.60
CA ARG A 179 19.20 10.60 -6.63
C ARG A 179 18.78 11.28 -5.32
N ILE A 180 17.94 12.33 -5.39
CA ILE A 180 17.42 13.00 -4.20
C ILE A 180 16.43 12.07 -3.47
N ALA A 181 15.49 11.48 -4.19
CA ALA A 181 14.45 10.62 -3.66
C ALA A 181 15.01 9.37 -2.99
N GLU A 182 15.96 8.69 -3.62
CA GLU A 182 16.63 7.50 -3.09
C GLU A 182 17.35 7.83 -1.77
N ARG A 183 18.12 8.93 -1.74
CA ARG A 183 18.81 9.38 -0.52
C ARG A 183 17.82 9.69 0.60
N GLN A 184 16.81 10.52 0.33
CA GLN A 184 15.82 10.92 1.34
C GLN A 184 14.99 9.72 1.83
N THR A 185 14.73 8.75 0.96
CA THR A 185 14.04 7.51 1.35
C THR A 185 14.93 6.66 2.24
N ALA A 186 16.18 6.44 1.85
CA ALA A 186 17.15 5.65 2.64
C ALA A 186 17.36 6.21 4.06
N GLU A 187 17.33 7.54 4.24
CA GLU A 187 17.42 8.19 5.55
C GLU A 187 16.26 7.85 6.50
N LYS A 188 15.10 7.42 5.97
CA LYS A 188 13.92 7.01 6.76
C LYS A 188 13.84 5.51 7.00
N LEU A 189 14.61 4.71 6.25
CA LEU A 189 14.56 3.26 6.31
C LEU A 189 15.41 2.70 7.45
N PRO A 190 15.03 1.57 8.04
CA PRO A 190 15.93 0.84 8.93
C PRO A 190 17.14 0.31 8.15
N PRO A 191 18.26 0.03 8.83
CA PRO A 191 19.37 -0.69 8.21
C PRO A 191 18.92 -2.08 7.78
N LEU A 192 19.52 -2.59 6.70
CA LEU A 192 19.35 -3.98 6.29
C LEU A 192 19.83 -4.93 7.41
N PRO A 193 19.24 -6.13 7.51
CA PRO A 193 19.68 -7.10 8.51
C PRO A 193 21.09 -7.60 8.18
N THR A 194 21.86 -7.98 9.19
CA THR A 194 23.19 -8.56 8.98
C THR A 194 23.13 -10.05 8.65
N VAL A 195 24.23 -10.58 8.11
CA VAL A 195 24.38 -12.02 7.84
C VAL A 195 24.22 -12.85 9.11
N GLU A 196 24.78 -12.39 10.24
CA GLU A 196 24.68 -13.07 11.53
C GLU A 196 23.24 -13.13 12.01
N GLN A 197 22.51 -12.01 11.93
CA GLN A 197 21.09 -11.96 12.31
C GLN A 197 20.28 -12.98 11.50
N LEU A 198 20.45 -13.00 10.18
CA LEU A 198 19.69 -13.87 9.29
C LEU A 198 20.05 -15.36 9.38
N ARG A 199 21.26 -15.69 9.85
CA ARG A 199 21.64 -17.09 10.15
C ARG A 199 20.97 -17.62 11.40
N GLU A 200 20.68 -16.74 12.35
CA GLU A 200 20.03 -17.12 13.61
C GLU A 200 18.51 -17.09 13.50
N ASN A 201 17.95 -16.03 12.92
CA ASN A 201 16.52 -15.78 12.87
C ASN A 201 16.10 -15.01 11.61
N ALA A 202 14.85 -15.18 11.20
CA ALA A 202 14.24 -14.24 10.27
C ALA A 202 14.02 -12.87 10.94
N VAL A 203 14.02 -11.81 10.13
CA VAL A 203 13.85 -10.43 10.59
C VAL A 203 12.58 -9.85 10.00
N ALA A 204 11.68 -9.39 10.87
CA ALA A 204 10.52 -8.60 10.51
C ALA A 204 10.80 -7.13 10.80
N PHE A 205 10.56 -6.27 9.81
CA PHE A 205 10.58 -4.83 9.95
C PHE A 205 9.14 -4.33 10.05
N GLU A 206 8.86 -3.58 11.11
CA GLU A 206 7.56 -3.01 11.43
C GLU A 206 7.76 -1.53 11.82
N GLU A 207 6.70 -0.73 11.74
CA GLU A 207 6.64 0.64 12.29
C GLU A 207 7.49 1.73 11.59
N TYR A 208 8.21 1.43 10.51
CA TYR A 208 8.89 2.45 9.70
C TYR A 208 8.04 2.91 8.51
N GLU A 209 8.21 4.16 8.11
CA GLU A 209 7.62 4.68 6.87
C GLU A 209 8.37 4.09 5.65
N TYR A 210 7.64 3.79 4.58
CA TYR A 210 8.19 3.28 3.31
C TYR A 210 8.91 1.94 3.41
N LEU A 211 8.55 1.04 4.33
CA LEU A 211 9.29 -0.22 4.51
C LEU A 211 9.46 -1.03 3.22
N GLY A 212 8.45 -1.07 2.35
CA GLY A 212 8.57 -1.70 1.03
C GLY A 212 9.70 -1.14 0.16
N SER A 213 10.11 0.12 0.37
CA SER A 213 11.26 0.73 -0.30
C SER A 213 12.61 0.22 0.18
N LEU A 214 12.68 -0.64 1.21
CA LEU A 214 13.90 -1.42 1.48
C LEU A 214 14.37 -2.17 0.23
N LEU A 215 13.45 -2.63 -0.62
CA LEU A 215 13.77 -3.37 -1.84
C LEU A 215 14.51 -2.52 -2.89
N VAL A 216 14.60 -1.20 -2.72
CA VAL A 216 15.42 -0.30 -3.55
C VAL A 216 16.93 -0.45 -3.22
N GLN A 217 17.28 -0.90 -2.01
CA GLN A 217 18.66 -1.13 -1.55
C GLN A 217 19.27 -2.41 -2.16
N ARG A 218 19.26 -2.49 -3.50
CA ARG A 218 19.62 -3.69 -4.29
C ARG A 218 21.04 -4.17 -4.03
N ASP A 219 22.01 -3.27 -3.93
CA ASP A 219 23.41 -3.65 -3.69
C ASP A 219 23.58 -4.33 -2.33
N GLY A 220 22.91 -3.81 -1.29
CA GLY A 220 22.95 -4.43 0.05
C GLY A 220 22.30 -5.81 0.07
N PHE A 221 21.16 -5.98 -0.62
CA PHE A 221 20.56 -7.31 -0.77
C PHE A 221 21.38 -8.26 -1.65
N ALA A 222 22.11 -7.75 -2.65
CA ALA A 222 23.05 -8.53 -3.44
C ALA A 222 24.19 -9.09 -2.58
N GLU A 223 24.73 -8.27 -1.69
CA GLU A 223 25.75 -8.68 -0.72
C GLU A 223 25.20 -9.76 0.23
N LEU A 224 24.01 -9.56 0.80
CA LEU A 224 23.37 -10.56 1.65
C LEU A 224 23.14 -11.88 0.91
N ALA A 225 22.62 -11.83 -0.32
CA ALA A 225 22.35 -13.01 -1.13
C ALA A 225 23.64 -13.78 -1.47
N ARG A 226 24.75 -13.07 -1.70
CA ARG A 226 26.07 -13.68 -1.95
C ARG A 226 26.60 -14.44 -0.73
N GLU A 227 26.40 -13.91 0.47
CA GLU A 227 26.93 -14.49 1.72
C GLU A 227 26.02 -15.57 2.34
N LEU A 228 24.71 -15.46 2.14
CA LEU A 228 23.69 -16.36 2.70
C LEU A 228 23.23 -17.44 1.71
N GLY A 229 23.51 -17.25 0.43
CA GLY A 229 23.18 -18.22 -0.62
C GLY A 229 21.75 -18.11 -1.14
N PRO A 230 21.27 -19.15 -1.85
CA PRO A 230 20.05 -19.05 -2.63
C PRO A 230 18.76 -19.02 -1.78
N ASP A 231 18.84 -19.33 -0.50
CA ASP A 231 17.66 -19.44 0.35
C ASP A 231 17.18 -18.08 0.90
N LEU A 232 17.99 -17.01 0.77
CA LEU A 232 17.59 -15.66 1.17
C LEU A 232 16.37 -15.20 0.38
N PHE A 233 15.30 -14.87 1.09
CA PHE A 233 14.09 -14.31 0.53
C PHE A 233 13.63 -13.04 1.25
N VAL A 234 12.79 -12.26 0.58
CA VAL A 234 12.15 -11.05 1.08
C VAL A 234 10.67 -11.05 0.69
N THR A 235 9.81 -10.55 1.57
CA THR A 235 8.41 -10.22 1.25
C THR A 235 8.14 -8.76 1.58
N ALA A 236 7.39 -8.08 0.74
CA ALA A 236 6.92 -6.71 0.97
C ALA A 236 5.40 -6.68 0.77
N VAL A 237 4.66 -7.06 1.81
CA VAL A 237 3.20 -7.13 1.76
C VAL A 237 2.56 -5.75 1.87
N SER A 238 3.17 -4.81 2.60
CA SER A 238 2.65 -3.45 2.78
C SER A 238 3.77 -2.42 2.95
N ASP A 239 3.42 -1.14 2.92
CA ASP A 239 4.35 -0.04 3.22
C ASP A 239 4.86 -0.05 4.69
N GLY A 240 4.26 -0.86 5.56
CA GLY A 240 4.59 -0.95 6.99
C GLY A 240 5.10 -2.31 7.44
N PHE A 241 5.29 -3.27 6.53
CA PHE A 241 5.78 -4.61 6.87
C PHE A 241 6.66 -5.20 5.78
N VAL A 242 7.91 -5.49 6.13
CA VAL A 242 8.85 -6.27 5.30
C VAL A 242 9.43 -7.40 6.12
N PHE A 243 9.49 -8.59 5.54
CA PHE A 243 10.04 -9.77 6.19
C PHE A 243 11.19 -10.33 5.36
N VAL A 244 12.31 -10.61 6.03
CA VAL A 244 13.53 -11.14 5.41
C VAL A 244 13.94 -12.41 6.15
N GLY A 245 14.23 -13.48 5.43
CA GLY A 245 14.60 -14.75 6.04
C GLY A 245 15.31 -15.69 5.08
N LEU A 246 15.64 -16.88 5.60
CA LEU A 246 16.19 -17.99 4.81
C LEU A 246 15.14 -19.09 4.70
N MET A 247 14.81 -19.48 3.47
CA MET A 247 13.91 -20.60 3.20
C MET A 247 14.27 -21.27 1.87
N PRO A 248 14.65 -22.57 1.89
CA PRO A 248 14.92 -23.31 0.67
C PRO A 248 13.64 -23.55 -0.13
N ASP A 249 13.81 -23.87 -1.41
CA ASP A 249 12.70 -24.30 -2.26
C ASP A 249 12.06 -25.59 -1.73
N GLY A 250 10.74 -25.69 -1.92
CA GLY A 250 9.94 -26.85 -1.56
C GLY A 250 8.59 -26.50 -0.99
N GLU A 251 7.94 -27.48 -0.38
CA GLU A 251 6.57 -27.35 0.16
C GLU A 251 6.44 -26.25 1.21
N GLY A 252 7.49 -26.02 2.02
CA GLY A 252 7.52 -24.95 3.01
C GLY A 252 7.33 -23.57 2.37
N LEU A 253 8.09 -23.28 1.31
CA LEU A 253 8.01 -22.03 0.57
C LEU A 253 6.67 -21.87 -0.14
N GLN A 254 6.13 -22.95 -0.71
CA GLN A 254 4.81 -22.92 -1.37
C GLN A 254 3.68 -22.60 -0.38
N ARG A 255 3.71 -23.22 0.81
CA ARG A 255 2.74 -22.89 1.87
C ARG A 255 2.91 -21.46 2.36
N PHE A 256 4.15 -21.01 2.52
CA PHE A 256 4.42 -19.64 2.95
C PHE A 256 3.98 -18.61 1.90
N SER A 257 4.15 -18.88 0.60
CA SER A 257 3.66 -18.01 -0.49
C SER A 257 2.16 -17.78 -0.41
N LYS A 258 1.38 -18.81 -0.06
CA LYS A 258 -0.06 -18.65 0.18
C LYS A 258 -0.34 -17.71 1.36
N THR A 259 0.37 -17.86 2.48
CA THR A 259 0.23 -16.96 3.63
C THR A 259 0.55 -15.51 3.26
N VAL A 260 1.59 -15.27 2.45
CA VAL A 260 1.98 -13.92 1.99
C VAL A 260 0.89 -13.32 1.10
N ALA A 261 0.31 -14.11 0.19
CA ALA A 261 -0.79 -13.67 -0.65
C ALA A 261 -2.06 -13.35 0.17
N ASP A 262 -2.41 -14.21 1.14
CA ASP A 262 -3.55 -14.01 2.04
C ASP A 262 -3.36 -12.76 2.91
N ASP A 263 -2.15 -12.54 3.44
CA ASP A 263 -1.82 -11.34 4.22
C ASP A 263 -1.89 -10.07 3.37
N CYS A 264 -1.25 -10.06 2.19
CA CYS A 264 -1.38 -8.99 1.21
C CYS A 264 -2.86 -8.65 0.91
N ALA A 265 -3.70 -9.64 0.68
CA ALA A 265 -5.13 -9.42 0.40
C ALA A 265 -5.89 -8.78 1.59
N ALA A 266 -5.41 -8.96 2.82
CA ALA A 266 -5.96 -8.31 4.02
C ALA A 266 -5.46 -6.87 4.24
N GLN A 267 -4.36 -6.47 3.58
CA GLN A 267 -3.79 -5.12 3.74
C GLN A 267 -4.60 -4.08 2.95
N GLN A 268 -4.81 -2.89 3.55
CA GLN A 268 -5.44 -1.76 2.84
C GLN A 268 -4.64 -1.30 1.60
N ARG A 269 -3.32 -1.43 1.67
CA ARG A 269 -2.35 -1.01 0.66
C ARG A 269 -1.31 -2.09 0.47
N CYS A 270 -1.73 -3.19 -0.17
CA CYS A 270 -0.76 -4.21 -0.53
C CYS A 270 0.27 -3.65 -1.53
N ILE A 271 1.54 -4.02 -1.33
CA ILE A 271 2.62 -3.77 -2.28
C ILE A 271 2.73 -4.93 -3.27
N SER A 272 2.87 -6.15 -2.76
CA SER A 272 2.94 -7.36 -3.57
C SER A 272 2.52 -8.62 -2.78
N PRO A 273 1.84 -9.59 -3.41
CA PRO A 273 1.51 -10.88 -2.82
C PRO A 273 2.65 -11.92 -2.92
N ASN A 274 3.82 -11.55 -3.45
CA ASN A 274 4.89 -12.50 -3.81
C ASN A 274 6.04 -12.56 -2.80
N ILE A 275 6.75 -13.69 -2.84
CA ILE A 275 8.05 -13.87 -2.20
C ILE A 275 9.14 -13.62 -3.23
N TYR A 276 10.17 -12.87 -2.86
CA TYR A 276 11.23 -12.46 -3.75
C TYR A 276 12.59 -13.00 -3.34
N ARG A 277 13.43 -13.30 -4.33
CA ARG A 277 14.86 -13.60 -4.17
C ARG A 277 15.66 -12.63 -5.02
N PHE A 278 16.76 -12.10 -4.49
CA PHE A 278 17.62 -11.21 -5.27
C PHE A 278 18.59 -12.04 -6.13
N ARG A 279 18.49 -11.92 -7.46
CA ARG A 279 19.29 -12.67 -8.45
C ARG A 279 19.64 -11.80 -9.64
N ASP A 280 20.89 -11.87 -10.07
CA ASP A 280 21.37 -11.20 -11.28
C ASP A 280 21.02 -9.69 -11.32
N GLY A 281 21.10 -9.03 -10.16
CA GLY A 281 20.80 -7.61 -10.01
C GLY A 281 19.31 -7.25 -9.94
N GLN A 282 18.40 -8.23 -9.85
CA GLN A 282 16.96 -8.03 -9.87
C GLN A 282 16.23 -8.88 -8.83
N TRP A 283 15.03 -8.46 -8.45
CA TRP A 283 14.11 -9.26 -7.64
C TRP A 283 13.39 -10.29 -8.51
N ARG A 284 13.55 -11.57 -8.20
CA ARG A 284 12.86 -12.68 -8.86
C ARG A 284 11.79 -13.27 -7.97
N ILE A 285 10.63 -13.59 -8.52
CA ILE A 285 9.57 -14.27 -7.78
C ILE A 285 10.04 -15.70 -7.47
N ALA A 286 9.94 -16.10 -6.21
CA ALA A 286 10.28 -17.44 -5.76
C ALA A 286 9.05 -18.36 -5.88
N THR A 287 9.05 -19.24 -6.89
CA THR A 287 7.90 -20.13 -7.19
C THR A 287 7.93 -21.46 -6.44
N GLY A 288 9.02 -21.76 -5.72
CA GLY A 288 9.17 -23.02 -4.97
C GLY A 288 9.25 -24.27 -5.85
N THR A 289 9.60 -24.11 -7.12
CA THR A 289 9.84 -25.18 -8.10
C THR A 289 11.28 -25.07 -8.59
N ASN A 290 12.08 -26.12 -8.37
CA ASN A 290 13.38 -26.28 -9.03
C ASN A 290 13.22 -26.54 -10.54
#